data_AF-A0A4Q7PPX5-F1
#
_entry.id   AF-A0A4Q7PPX5-F1
#
_cell.length_a   1.000
_cell.length_b   1.000
_cell.length_c   1.000
_cell.angle_alpha   90.00
_cell.angle_beta   90.00
_cell.angle_gamma   90.00
#
_symmetry.space_group_name_H-M   'P 1'
#
loop_
_entity.id
_entity.type
_entity.pdbx_description
1 polymer ?
#
loop_
_entity_poly.entity_id
_entity_poly.type
_entity_poly.pdbx_seq_one_letter_code
_entity_poly.pdbx_strand_id
1 'polypeptide(L)' 'MSKYNEKSKEYTMQYMKENLEEIRFRVKKGEKDKYKIAAENAGVSMAKFFTTAANEKIERDALESPTQD' A
#
# COMPACT_ATOMS: atom_id res chain seq x y z
N MET A 1 13.32 28.18 10.45
CA MET A 1 12.70 27.21 9.54
C MET A 1 11.19 27.28 9.74
N SER A 2 10.47 27.58 8.67
CA SER A 2 9.22 28.36 8.65
C SER A 2 7.96 27.52 8.92
N LYS A 3 6.95 28.13 9.59
CA LYS A 3 5.54 27.67 9.79
C LYS A 3 4.90 26.95 8.59
N TYR A 4 5.38 27.21 7.37
CA TYR A 4 4.99 26.52 6.15
C TYR A 4 5.19 24.99 6.22
N ASN A 5 6.22 24.54 6.92
CA ASN A 5 6.52 23.11 7.08
C ASN A 5 5.51 22.42 8.02
N GLU A 6 5.05 23.12 9.07
CA GLU A 6 4.09 22.59 10.04
C GLU A 6 2.72 22.36 9.40
N LYS A 7 2.18 23.37 8.68
CA LYS A 7 0.91 23.22 7.94
C LYS A 7 0.96 22.12 6.88
N SER A 8 2.09 22.00 6.17
CA SER A 8 2.27 20.95 5.15
C SER A 8 2.30 19.55 5.77
N LYS A 9 2.91 19.42 6.95
CA LYS A 9 2.93 18.18 7.72
C LYS A 9 1.54 17.81 8.24
N GLU A 10 0.81 18.77 8.81
CA GLU A 10 -0.58 18.58 9.26
C GLU A 10 -1.50 18.12 8.13
N TYR A 11 -1.42 18.79 6.97
CA TYR A 11 -2.19 18.39 5.78
C TYR A 11 -1.85 16.97 5.33
N THR A 12 -0.57 16.63 5.27
CA THR A 12 -0.12 15.27 4.89
C THR A 12 -0.66 14.22 5.86
N MET A 13 -0.60 14.48 7.17
CA MET A 13 -1.12 13.56 8.20
C MET A 13 -2.65 13.42 8.10
N GLN A 14 -3.37 14.51 7.87
CA GLN A 14 -4.82 14.48 7.71
C GLN A 14 -5.23 13.67 6.48
N TYR A 15 -4.57 13.90 5.34
CA TYR A 15 -4.81 13.13 4.12
C TYR A 15 -4.57 11.63 4.35
N MET A 16 -3.44 11.27 4.97
CA MET A 16 -3.13 9.88 5.30
C MET A 16 -4.21 9.26 6.19
N LYS A 17 -4.67 9.99 7.21
CA LYS A 17 -5.70 9.51 8.15
C LYS A 17 -7.06 9.32 7.48
N GLU A 18 -7.45 10.24 6.60
CA GLU A 18 -8.78 10.24 5.99
C GLU A 18 -8.90 9.32 4.77
N ASN A 19 -7.80 9.09 4.05
CA ASN A 19 -7.86 8.45 2.73
C ASN A 19 -7.10 7.12 2.65
N LEU A 20 -6.27 6.78 3.65
CA LEU A 20 -5.40 5.60 3.58
C LEU A 20 -5.58 4.70 4.79
N GLU A 21 -5.68 3.39 4.54
CA GLU A 21 -5.58 2.35 5.57
C GLU A 21 -4.20 1.70 5.54
N GLU A 22 -3.65 1.40 6.72
CA GLU A 22 -2.34 0.77 6.85
C GLU A 22 -2.45 -0.76 6.93
N ILE A 23 -1.80 -1.45 5.98
CA ILE A 23 -1.72 -2.92 5.99
C ILE A 23 -0.35 -3.34 6.53
N ARG A 24 -0.32 -3.88 7.76
CA ARG A 24 0.89 -4.46 8.39
C ARG A 24 0.82 -5.99 8.41
N PHE A 25 1.79 -6.64 7.80
CA PHE A 25 1.96 -8.10 7.85
C PHE A 25 3.41 -8.49 8.10
N ARG A 26 3.60 -9.70 8.63
CA ARG A 26 4.93 -10.30 8.86
C ARG A 26 5.21 -11.30 7.75
N VAL A 27 6.43 -11.27 7.24
CA VAL A 27 6.96 -12.26 6.29
C VAL A 27 8.16 -12.96 6.91
N LYS A 28 8.58 -14.10 6.37
CA LYS A 28 9.78 -14.78 6.87
C LYS A 28 11.02 -13.92 6.59
N LYS A 29 12.06 -14.14 7.39
CA LYS A 29 13.36 -13.48 7.16
C LYS A 29 13.85 -13.82 5.74
N GLY A 30 14.32 -12.81 5.01
CA GLY A 30 14.77 -12.93 3.62
C GLY A 30 13.67 -12.79 2.55
N GLU A 31 12.39 -13.01 2.87
CA GLU A 31 11.32 -12.86 1.87
C GLU A 31 11.07 -11.40 1.51
N LYS A 32 11.30 -10.47 2.44
CA LYS A 32 11.17 -9.03 2.19
C LYS A 32 12.03 -8.57 1.00
N ASP A 33 13.28 -9.03 0.94
CA ASP A 33 14.21 -8.63 -0.11
C ASP A 33 13.81 -9.20 -1.46
N LYS A 34 13.30 -10.45 -1.47
CA LYS A 34 12.70 -11.06 -2.66
C LYS A 34 11.56 -10.20 -3.23
N TYR A 35 10.65 -9.74 -2.38
CA TYR A 35 9.54 -8.88 -2.83
C TYR A 35 10.02 -7.49 -3.28
N LYS A 36 11.03 -6.94 -2.61
CA LYS A 36 11.63 -5.66 -3.00
C LYS A 36 12.22 -5.72 -4.40
N ILE A 37 13.06 -6.73 -4.67
CA ILE A 37 13.68 -6.94 -6.00
C ILE A 37 12.61 -7.17 -7.08
N ALA A 38 11.58 -7.97 -6.78
CA ALA A 38 10.49 -8.20 -7.72
C ALA A 38 9.72 -6.91 -8.07
N ALA A 39 9.43 -6.06 -7.07
CA ALA A 39 8.79 -4.77 -7.29
C ALA A 39 9.68 -3.82 -8.11
N GLU A 40 10.98 -3.76 -7.80
CA GLU A 40 11.97 -2.98 -8.55
C GLU A 40 12.08 -3.42 -10.01
N ASN A 41 12.15 -4.72 -10.28
CA ASN A 41 12.16 -5.26 -11.64
C ASN A 41 10.86 -4.96 -12.40
N ALA A 42 9.73 -4.88 -11.70
CA ALA A 42 8.44 -4.48 -12.26
C ALA A 42 8.28 -2.94 -12.40
N GLY A 43 9.26 -2.15 -11.95
CA GLY A 43 9.22 -0.69 -12.02
C GLY A 43 8.18 -0.03 -11.10
N VAL A 44 7.74 -0.71 -10.04
CA VAL A 44 6.69 -0.24 -9.13
C VAL A 44 7.13 -0.30 -7.67
N SER A 45 6.44 0.43 -6.79
CA SER A 45 6.67 0.35 -5.34
C SER A 45 6.21 -1.01 -4.79
N MET A 46 6.78 -1.44 -3.65
CA MET A 46 6.31 -2.67 -2.97
C MET A 46 4.81 -2.63 -2.65
N ALA A 47 4.29 -1.47 -2.22
CA ALA A 47 2.87 -1.31 -1.95
C ALA A 47 2.04 -1.54 -3.22
N LYS A 48 2.42 -0.94 -4.35
CA LYS A 48 1.74 -1.13 -5.64
C LYS A 48 1.86 -2.58 -6.12
N PHE A 49 3.03 -3.20 -5.95
CA PHE A 49 3.25 -4.60 -6.29
C PHE A 49 2.27 -5.53 -5.54
N PHE A 50 2.13 -5.36 -4.23
CA PHE A 50 1.20 -6.16 -3.43
C PHE A 50 -0.26 -5.85 -3.73
N THR A 51 -0.65 -4.59 -3.87
CA THR A 51 -2.06 -4.23 -4.15
C THR A 51 -2.49 -4.67 -5.53
N THR A 52 -1.63 -4.55 -6.56
CA THR A 52 -1.92 -5.11 -7.88
C THR A 52 -2.10 -6.62 -7.81
N ALA A 53 -1.18 -7.35 -7.18
CA ALA A 53 -1.29 -8.81 -7.07
C ALA A 53 -2.56 -9.25 -6.30
N ALA A 54 -2.95 -8.50 -5.26
CA ALA A 54 -4.19 -8.75 -4.53
C ALA A 54 -5.43 -8.50 -5.40
N ASN A 55 -5.47 -7.38 -6.12
CA ASN A 55 -6.59 -7.04 -7.02
C ASN A 55 -6.73 -8.06 -8.16
N GLU A 56 -5.62 -8.42 -8.82
CA GLU A 56 -5.62 -9.45 -9.88
C GLU A 56 -6.11 -10.81 -9.35
N LYS A 57 -5.79 -11.14 -8.09
CA LYS A 57 -6.29 -12.35 -7.43
C LYS A 57 -7.79 -12.27 -7.17
N ILE A 58 -8.28 -11.13 -6.69
CA ILE A 58 -9.71 -10.88 -6.44
C ILE A 58 -10.49 -10.99 -7.76
N GLU A 59 -10.04 -10.31 -8.81
CA GLU A 59 -10.68 -10.30 -10.13
C GLU A 59 -10.72 -11.70 -10.75
N ARG A 60 -9.59 -12.42 -10.76
CA ARG A 60 -9.50 -13.76 -11.36
C ARG A 60 -10.39 -14.78 -10.65
N ASP A 61 -10.45 -14.70 -9.33
CA ASP A 61 -11.18 -15.67 -8.51
C ASP A 61 -12.65 -15.24 -8.29
N ALA A 62 -13.09 -14.14 -8.91
CA ALA A 62 -14.40 -13.52 -8.72
C ALA A 62 -14.77 -13.37 -7.23
N LEU A 63 -13.77 -12.99 -6.41
CA LEU A 63 -13.95 -12.74 -4.98
C LEU A 63 -14.60 -11.37 -4.79
N GLU A 64 -15.83 -11.22 -5.27
CA GLU A 64 -16.66 -10.06 -4.94
C GLU A 64 -16.78 -9.97 -3.43
N SER A 65 -16.47 -8.81 -2.86
CA SER A 65 -16.87 -8.49 -1.49
C SER A 65 -18.39 -8.65 -1.40
N PRO A 66 -18.96 -9.37 -0.41
CA PRO A 66 -20.39 -9.26 -0.16
C PRO A 66 -20.69 -7.77 0.03
N THR A 67 -21.54 -7.25 -0.85
CA THR A 67 -22.07 -5.89 -0.81
C THR A 67 -22.47 -5.59 0.65
N GLN A 68 -21.83 -4.60 1.27
CA GLN A 68 -22.32 -4.09 2.54
C GLN A 68 -23.55 -3.24 2.22
N ASP A 69 -24.73 -3.87 2.35
CA ASP A 69 -26.03 -3.20 2.51
C ASP A 69 -26.07 -2.37 3.81
#